data_AF-A0A945CEF9-F1
#
_entry.id   AF-A0A945CEF9-F1
#
_cell.length_a   1.000
_cell.length_b   1.000
_cell.length_c   1.000
_cell.angle_alpha   90.00
_cell.angle_beta   90.00
_cell.angle_gamma   90.00
#
_symmetry.space_group_name_H-M   'P 1'
#
loop_
_entity.id
_entity.type
_entity.pdbx_description
1 polymer ?
#
loop_
_entity_poly.entity_id
_entity_poly.type
_entity_poly.pdbx_seq_one_letter_code
_entity_poly.pdbx_strand_id
1 'polypeptide(L)'
;MKQIHLIFQKKKLSLKTECSEEIIDLIEKYISENYLKHNFNKNLSELEISNILLVNAVHDILSLKKEKESNNERIDEILSRLG
;
A
#
# COMPACT_ATOMS: atom_id res chain seq x y z
N MET A 1 -7.38 -2.59 15.94
CA MET A 1 -6.89 -1.31 15.39
C MET A 1 -5.41 -1.45 15.12
N LYS A 2 -4.93 -0.90 14.01
CA LYS A 2 -3.52 -0.83 13.63
C LYS A 2 -3.09 0.63 13.58
N GLN A 3 -1.79 0.87 13.74
CA GLN A 3 -1.23 2.22 13.67
C GLN A 3 -0.23 2.29 12.52
N ILE A 4 -0.28 3.37 11.75
CA ILE A 4 0.74 3.72 10.77
C ILE A 4 1.56 4.88 11.33
N HIS A 5 2.88 4.74 11.26
CA HIS A 5 3.83 5.77 11.63
C HIS A 5 4.41 6.44 10.39
N LEU A 6 4.04 7.70 10.17
CA LEU A 6 4.53 8.45 9.02
C LEU A 6 5.64 9.40 9.45
N ILE A 7 6.81 9.29 8.81
CA ILE A 7 8.02 10.06 9.16
C ILE A 7 7.82 11.58 9.13
N PHE A 8 6.85 12.04 8.34
CA PHE A 8 6.54 13.45 8.11
C PHE A 8 5.34 13.94 8.93
N GLN A 9 4.77 13.08 9.78
CA GLN A 9 3.62 13.41 10.63
C GLN A 9 3.95 13.14 12.09
N LYS A 10 3.70 14.13 12.95
CA LYS A 10 3.91 13.95 14.40
C LYS A 10 2.91 12.99 15.04
N LYS A 11 1.73 12.82 14.44
CA LYS A 11 0.66 11.95 14.95
C LYS A 11 0.64 10.64 14.19
N LYS A 12 0.43 9.54 14.91
CA LYS A 12 0.18 8.23 14.31
C LYS A 12 -1.23 8.20 13.73
N LEU A 13 -1.38 7.59 12.56
CA LEU A 13 -2.69 7.33 11.96
C LEU A 13 -3.23 6.01 12.49
N SER A 14 -4.44 6.05 13.03
CA SER A 14 -5.14 4.86 13.49
C SER A 14 -6.02 4.31 12.38
N LEU A 15 -5.79 3.07 11.97
CA LEU A 15 -6.65 2.36 11.03
C LEU A 15 -7.44 1.25 11.73
N LYS A 16 -8.73 1.17 11.39
CA LYS A 16 -9.56 0.02 11.70
C LYS A 16 -9.45 -0.96 10.54
N THR A 17 -8.64 -1.99 10.71
CA THR A 17 -8.37 -3.01 9.69
C THR A 17 -8.03 -4.35 10.35
N GLU A 18 -8.25 -5.43 9.61
CA GLU A 18 -7.86 -6.82 9.93
C GLU A 18 -6.56 -7.23 9.22
N CYS A 19 -5.95 -6.33 8.46
CA CYS A 19 -4.65 -6.58 7.80
C CYS A 19 -3.58 -7.02 8.81
N SER A 20 -2.72 -7.94 8.36
CA SER A 20 -1.53 -8.36 9.11
C SER A 20 -0.56 -7.19 9.26
N GLU A 21 0.33 -7.27 10.27
CA GLU A 21 1.33 -6.23 10.51
C GLU A 21 2.25 -6.04 9.29
N GLU A 22 2.61 -7.12 8.60
CA GLU A 22 3.42 -7.08 7.38
C GLU A 22 2.80 -6.20 6.28
N ILE A 23 1.48 -6.23 6.12
CA ILE A 23 0.78 -5.35 5.17
C ILE A 23 0.82 -3.90 5.65
N ILE A 24 0.70 -3.66 6.97
CA ILE A 24 0.83 -2.32 7.55
C ILE A 24 2.24 -1.76 7.30
N ASP A 25 3.27 -2.55 7.50
CA ASP A 25 4.67 -2.17 7.25
C ASP A 25 4.91 -1.81 5.78
N LEU A 26 4.34 -2.59 4.85
CA LEU A 26 4.42 -2.30 3.41
C LEU A 26 3.74 -0.98 3.05
N ILE A 27 2.56 -0.72 3.63
CA ILE A 27 1.84 0.56 3.43
C ILE A 27 2.69 1.72 3.99
N GLU A 28 3.22 1.57 5.20
CA GLU A 28 4.04 2.61 5.85
C GLU A 28 5.29 2.96 5.03
N LYS A 29 5.98 1.93 4.54
CA LYS A 29 7.14 2.08 3.66
C LYS A 29 6.76 2.80 2.37
N TYR A 30 5.69 2.37 1.71
CA TYR A 30 5.23 3.00 0.46
C TYR A 30 4.93 4.49 0.66
N ILE A 31 4.17 4.84 1.71
CA ILE A 31 3.79 6.23 1.98
C ILE A 31 5.05 7.07 2.24
N SER A 32 5.97 6.57 3.05
CA SER A 32 7.21 7.29 3.40
C SER A 32 8.11 7.53 2.18
N GLU A 33 8.30 6.52 1.33
CA GLU A 33 9.10 6.66 0.11
C GLU A 33 8.46 7.63 -0.89
N ASN A 34 7.15 7.55 -1.10
CA ASN A 34 6.44 8.43 -2.03
C ASN A 34 6.37 9.86 -1.52
N TYR A 35 6.23 10.08 -0.22
CA TYR A 35 6.32 11.41 0.38
C TYR A 35 7.69 12.07 0.15
N LEU A 36 8.78 11.32 0.31
CA LEU A 36 10.12 11.84 0.09
C LEU A 36 10.39 12.14 -1.40
N LYS A 37 9.85 11.32 -2.31
CA LYS A 37 10.02 11.48 -3.76
C LYS A 37 9.21 12.64 -4.33
N HIS A 38 7.97 12.75 -3.89
CA HIS A 38 7.05 13.77 -4.37
C HIS A 38 7.06 14.90 -3.34
N ASN A 39 7.73 16.00 -3.66
CA ASN A 39 7.75 17.22 -2.85
C ASN A 39 6.33 17.82 -2.84
N PHE A 40 5.43 17.20 -2.06
CA PHE A 40 3.99 17.41 -2.11
C PHE A 40 3.70 18.89 -1.92
N ASN A 41 2.76 19.39 -2.73
CA ASN A 41 2.47 20.81 -2.84
C ASN A 41 2.11 21.39 -1.46
N LYS A 42 2.72 22.52 -1.09
CA LYS A 42 2.59 23.16 0.25
C LYS A 42 1.17 23.59 0.62
N ASN A 43 0.23 23.51 -0.33
CA ASN A 43 -1.16 23.91 -0.15
C ASN A 43 -2.02 22.81 0.49
N LEU A 44 -1.53 21.58 0.58
CA LEU A 44 -2.22 20.47 1.25
C LEU A 44 -1.65 20.27 2.66
N SER A 45 -2.53 19.98 3.61
CA SER A 45 -2.11 19.57 4.94
C SER A 45 -1.42 18.20 4.92
N GLU A 46 -0.54 17.96 5.90
CA GLU A 46 0.11 16.66 6.05
C GLU A 46 -0.90 15.50 6.16
N LEU A 47 -2.08 15.75 6.72
CA LEU A 47 -3.15 14.76 6.84
C LEU A 47 -3.79 14.44 5.49
N GLU A 48 -4.06 15.45 4.65
CA GLU A 48 -4.56 15.24 3.30
C GLU A 48 -3.57 14.46 2.45
N ILE A 49 -2.28 14.83 2.52
CA ILE A 49 -1.20 14.10 1.84
C ILE A 49 -1.15 12.65 2.32
N SER A 50 -1.23 12.42 3.64
CA SER A 50 -1.22 11.06 4.20
C SER A 50 -2.39 10.22 3.72
N ASN A 51 -3.60 10.79 3.68
CA ASN A 51 -4.79 10.09 3.20
C ASN A 51 -4.68 9.74 1.72
N ILE A 52 -4.20 10.66 0.87
CA ILE A 52 -3.97 10.40 -0.56
C ILE A 52 -2.97 9.26 -0.74
N LEU A 53 -1.83 9.32 -0.06
CA LEU A 53 -0.79 8.31 -0.16
C LEU A 53 -1.26 6.94 0.36
N LEU A 54 -2.06 6.92 1.43
CA LEU A 54 -2.66 5.69 1.96
C LEU A 54 -3.60 5.04 0.96
N VAL A 55 -4.47 5.82 0.30
CA VAL A 55 -5.38 5.30 -0.73
C VAL A 55 -4.58 4.72 -1.91
N ASN A 56 -3.52 5.42 -2.35
CA ASN A 56 -2.65 4.92 -3.41
C ASN A 56 -1.92 3.63 -3.02
N ALA A 57 -1.35 3.57 -1.81
CA ALA A 57 -0.66 2.38 -1.31
C ALA A 57 -1.59 1.15 -1.32
N VAL A 58 -2.82 1.31 -0.84
CA VAL A 58 -3.82 0.23 -0.81
C VAL A 58 -4.20 -0.19 -2.24
N HIS A 59 -4.41 0.78 -3.14
CA HIS A 59 -4.73 0.49 -4.54
C HIS A 59 -3.62 -0.33 -5.22
N ASP A 60 -2.36 0.07 -5.04
CA ASP A 60 -1.21 -0.60 -5.68
C ASP A 60 -1.03 -2.02 -5.14
N ILE A 61 -1.14 -2.22 -3.82
CA ILE A 61 -1.07 -3.55 -3.21
C ILE A 61 -2.20 -4.45 -3.72
N LEU A 62 -3.43 -3.94 -3.83
CA LEU A 62 -4.56 -4.71 -4.36
C LEU A 62 -4.36 -5.08 -5.83
N SER A 63 -3.79 -4.16 -6.63
CA SER A 63 -3.50 -4.38 -8.03
C SER A 63 -2.44 -5.47 -8.22
N LEU A 64 -1.35 -5.42 -7.45
CA LEU A 64 -0.30 -6.44 -7.43
C LEU A 64 -0.86 -7.82 -7.03
N LYS A 65 -1.79 -7.87 -6.07
CA LYS A 65 -2.43 -9.13 -5.66
C LYS A 65 -3.24 -9.74 -6.81
N LYS A 66 -4.01 -8.91 -7.52
CA LYS A 66 -4.80 -9.33 -8.68
C LYS A 66 -3.92 -9.83 -9.83
N GLU A 67 -2.81 -9.15 -10.10
CA GLU A 67 -1.84 -9.61 -11.11
C GLU A 67 -1.20 -10.96 -10.73
N LYS A 68 -0.86 -11.14 -9.45
CA LYS A 68 -0.34 -12.42 -8.94
C LYS A 68 -1.34 -13.56 -9.13
N GLU A 69 -2.60 -13.35 -8.80
CA GLU A 69 -3.67 -14.33 -8.99
C GLU A 69 -3.82 -14.71 -10.48
N SER A 70 -3.89 -13.72 -11.37
CA SER A 70 -3.97 -13.96 -12.82
C SER A 70 -2.74 -14.70 -13.37
N ASN A 71 -1.54 -14.39 -12.87
CA ASN A 71 -0.32 -15.09 -13.28
C ASN A 71 -0.30 -16.55 -12.80
N ASN A 72 -0.81 -16.83 -11.60
CA ASN A 72 -0.93 -18.20 -11.11
C ASN A 72 -1.92 -19.03 -11.94
N GLU A 73 -3.07 -18.47 -12.29
CA GLU A 73 -4.04 -19.11 -13.20
C GLU A 73 -3.39 -19.49 -14.54
N ARG A 74 -2.60 -18.59 -15.12
CA ARG A 74 -1.85 -18.85 -16.35
C ARG A 74 -0.81 -19.97 -16.19
N ILE A 75 -0.14 -20.04 -15.04
CA ILE A 75 0.81 -21.12 -14.74
C ILE A 75 0.07 -22.46 -14.64
N ASP A 76 -1.07 -22.50 -13.93
CA ASP A 76 -1.88 -23.71 -13.79
C ASP A 76 -2.44 -24.19 -15.15
N GLU A 77 -2.88 -23.27 -16.00
CA GLU A 77 -3.26 -23.57 -17.39
C GLU A 77 -2.10 -24.16 -18.21
N ILE A 78 -0.88 -23.64 -18.05
CA ILE A 78 0.30 -24.19 -18.74
C ILE A 78 0.62 -25.59 -18.20
N LEU A 79 0.63 -25.77 -16.88
CA LEU A 79 0.95 -27.05 -16.24
C LEU A 79 -0.07 -28.13 -16.59
N SER A 80 -1.37 -27.78 -16.63
CA SER A 80 -2.44 -28.72 -17.03
C SER A 80 -2.38 -29.18 -18.48
N ARG A 81 -1.68 -28.46 -19.37
CA ARG A 81 -1.43 -28.89 -20.76
C ARG A 81 -0.19 -29.77 -20.90
N LEU A 82 0.67 -29.80 -19.88
CA LEU A 82 1.91 -30.56 -19.86
C LEU A 82 1.78 -31.93 -19.17
N GLY A 83 0.69 -32.17 -18.43
CA GLY A 83 0.31 -33.46 -17.84
C GLY A 83 -0.80 -34.15 -18.63
#